data_AF-A0A843C7N5-F1
#
_entry.id   AF-A0A843C7N5-F1
#
_cell.length_a   1.000
_cell.length_b   1.000
_cell.length_c   1.000
_cell.angle_alpha   90.00
_cell.angle_beta   90.00
_cell.angle_gamma   90.00
#
_symmetry.space_group_name_H-M   'P 1'
#
loop_
_entity.id
_entity.type
_entity.pdbx_description
1 polymer ?
#
loop_
_entity_poly.entity_id
_entity_poly.type
_entity_poly.pdbx_seq_one_letter_code
_entity_poly.pdbx_strand_id
1 'polypeptide(L)'
;DKLRHLSAVLEIEKVAMRKGYPLATGLVSGYCRLCEKCTLNRVTCPHPTRSRYSEEAVGVNVQATAKNAGIVFILSFKLNPEFFTLILIS
;
A
#
# COMPACT_ATOMS: atom_id res chain seq x y z
N ASP A 1 0.18 12.38 3.22
CA ASP A 1 1.57 11.92 3.49
C ASP A 1 1.63 10.40 3.39
N LYS A 2 2.57 9.86 2.59
CA LYS A 2 2.72 8.42 2.33
C LYS A 2 3.10 7.62 3.57
N LEU A 3 3.89 8.19 4.49
CA LEU A 3 4.27 7.50 5.73
C LEU A 3 3.08 7.33 6.68
N ARG A 4 2.15 8.29 6.65
CA ARG A 4 0.89 8.21 7.40
C ARG A 4 -0.01 7.10 6.86
N HIS A 5 -0.16 7.00 5.54
CA HIS A 5 -0.93 5.92 4.90
C HIS A 5 -0.33 4.55 5.21
N LEU A 6 1.00 4.40 5.10
CA LEU A 6 1.66 3.14 5.44
C LEU A 6 1.41 2.73 6.88
N SER A 7 1.56 3.66 7.83
CA SER A 7 1.31 3.36 9.25
C SER A 7 -0.14 2.94 9.50
N ALA A 8 -1.12 3.61 8.86
CA ALA A 8 -2.53 3.24 8.96
C ALA A 8 -2.79 1.82 8.40
N VAL A 9 -2.24 1.49 7.24
CA VAL A 9 -2.38 0.16 6.63
C VAL A 9 -1.83 -0.94 7.54
N LEU A 10 -0.64 -0.74 8.10
CA LEU A 10 -0.02 -1.71 9.01
C LEU A 10 -0.88 -1.94 10.27
N GLU A 11 -1.51 -0.90 10.81
CA GLU A 11 -2.41 -1.06 11.95
C GLU A 11 -3.70 -1.80 11.57
N ILE A 12 -4.27 -1.52 10.40
CA ILE A 12 -5.47 -2.23 9.94
C ILE A 12 -5.14 -3.70 9.63
N GLU A 13 -4.00 -4.01 9.00
CA GLU A 13 -3.51 -5.39 8.83
C GLU A 13 -3.45 -6.11 10.19
N LYS A 14 -2.84 -5.50 11.20
CA LYS A 14 -2.77 -6.10 12.55
C LYS A 14 -4.15 -6.35 13.14
N VAL A 15 -5.09 -5.42 12.96
CA VAL A 15 -6.48 -5.60 13.41
C VAL A 15 -7.16 -6.75 12.66
N ALA A 16 -6.98 -6.83 11.33
CA ALA A 16 -7.55 -7.88 10.51
C ALA A 16 -7.00 -9.26 10.91
N MET A 17 -5.69 -9.38 11.12
CA MET A 17 -5.07 -10.61 11.62
C MET A 17 -5.66 -11.03 12.97
N ARG A 18 -5.87 -10.09 13.91
CA ARG A 18 -6.52 -10.39 15.19
C ARG A 18 -7.99 -10.80 15.06
N LYS A 19 -8.66 -10.42 13.98
CA LYS A 19 -10.05 -10.79 13.68
C LYS A 19 -10.19 -12.12 12.96
N GLY A 20 -9.09 -12.86 12.76
CA GLY A 20 -9.11 -14.18 12.13
C GLY A 20 -8.77 -14.18 10.63
N TYR A 21 -8.20 -13.10 10.11
CA TYR A 21 -7.70 -13.01 8.73
C TYR A 21 -6.16 -13.08 8.69
N PRO A 22 -5.55 -14.28 8.84
CA PRO A 22 -4.09 -14.43 8.98
C PRO A 22 -3.32 -13.99 7.73
N LEU A 23 -3.98 -13.97 6.58
CA LEU A 23 -3.41 -13.62 5.28
C LEU A 23 -3.75 -12.19 4.85
N ALA A 24 -4.24 -11.35 5.78
CA ALA A 24 -4.48 -9.94 5.50
C ALA A 24 -3.18 -9.24 5.08
N THR A 25 -3.15 -8.69 3.86
CA THR A 25 -1.99 -7.99 3.31
C THR A 25 -2.37 -6.61 2.77
N GLY A 26 -1.60 -5.62 3.17
CA GLY A 26 -1.71 -4.23 2.80
C GLY A 26 -0.86 -3.94 1.57
N LEU A 27 -1.38 -3.10 0.70
CA LEU A 27 -0.74 -2.59 -0.50
C LEU A 27 -0.83 -1.07 -0.45
N VAL A 28 0.22 -0.40 -0.95
CA VAL A 28 0.32 1.07 -0.89
C VAL A 28 0.52 1.63 -2.29
N SER A 29 0.02 2.83 -2.58
CA SER A 29 0.29 3.40 -3.91
C SER A 29 1.73 3.89 -4.11
N GLY A 30 2.35 3.44 -5.20
CA GLY A 30 3.71 3.77 -5.62
C GLY A 30 4.83 3.24 -4.70
N TYR A 31 6.01 3.84 -4.79
CA TYR A 31 7.23 3.32 -4.17
C TYR A 31 7.33 3.57 -2.64
N CYS A 32 8.14 2.73 -1.98
CA CYS A 32 8.46 2.81 -0.56
C CYS A 32 9.28 4.06 -0.20
N ARG A 33 8.86 4.82 0.83
CA ARG A 33 9.54 6.04 1.31
C ARG A 33 10.08 5.94 2.74
N LEU A 34 10.34 4.72 3.22
CA LEU A 34 10.82 4.50 4.60
C LEU A 34 12.26 4.98 4.82
N CYS A 35 13.08 4.97 3.78
CA CYS A 35 14.47 5.39 3.83
C CYS A 35 14.70 6.57 2.88
N GLU A 36 15.67 7.42 3.23
CA GLU A 36 16.12 8.50 2.35
C GLU A 36 16.84 7.92 1.11
N LYS A 37 17.67 6.88 1.32
CA LYS A 37 18.35 6.13 0.28
C LYS A 37 18.07 4.64 0.41
N CYS A 38 17.46 4.05 -0.62
CA CYS A 38 17.14 2.62 -0.66
C CYS A 38 18.35 1.79 -1.08
N THR A 39 18.58 0.66 -0.39
CA THR A 39 19.65 -0.30 -0.73
C THR A 39 19.33 -1.12 -1.98
N LEU A 40 18.09 -1.06 -2.49
CA LEU A 40 17.55 -1.86 -3.60
C LEU A 40 17.68 -3.39 -3.41
N ASN A 41 18.11 -3.83 -2.24
CA ASN A 41 18.24 -5.23 -1.88
C ASN A 41 17.34 -5.51 -0.68
N ARG A 42 16.38 -6.41 -0.86
CA ARG A 42 15.42 -6.79 0.19
C ARG A 42 16.08 -7.43 1.40
N VAL A 43 17.15 -8.19 1.20
CA VAL A 43 17.87 -8.88 2.28
C VAL A 43 18.56 -7.87 3.20
N THR A 44 18.99 -6.73 2.66
CA THR A 44 19.66 -5.66 3.42
C THR A 44 18.74 -4.50 3.79
N CYS A 45 17.43 -4.64 3.55
CA CYS A 45 16.48 -3.60 3.90
C CYS A 45 16.41 -3.45 5.43
N PRO A 46 16.57 -2.24 6.00
CA PRO A 46 16.44 -2.03 7.45
C PRO A 46 14.99 -2.10 7.96
N HIS A 47 14.01 -2.10 7.06
CA HIS A 47 12.58 -2.08 7.38
C HIS A 47 11.77 -3.15 6.62
N PRO A 48 12.19 -4.43 6.62
CA PRO A 48 11.57 -5.45 5.77
C PRO A 48 10.11 -5.70 6.18
N THR A 49 9.83 -5.73 7.49
CA THR A 49 8.50 -5.99 8.06
C THR A 49 7.49 -4.87 7.82
N ARG A 50 7.97 -3.63 7.62
CA ARG A 50 7.13 -2.45 7.34
C ARG A 50 7.02 -2.16 5.85
N SER A 51 7.97 -2.61 5.06
CA SER A 51 7.93 -2.43 3.61
C SER A 51 6.69 -3.15 3.05
N ARG A 52 5.91 -2.43 2.24
CA ARG A 52 4.80 -3.00 1.49
C ARG A 52 5.04 -2.79 0.01
N TYR A 53 4.57 -3.76 -0.76
CA TYR A 53 4.54 -3.64 -2.21
C TYR A 53 3.51 -2.61 -2.62
N SER A 54 3.71 -2.08 -3.82
CA SER A 54 2.70 -1.24 -4.41
C SER A 54 1.57 -2.07 -5.03
N GLU A 55 0.37 -1.50 -5.06
CA GLU A 55 -0.78 -2.12 -5.71
C GLU A 55 -0.48 -2.44 -7.18
N GLU A 56 0.18 -1.48 -7.85
CA GLU A 56 0.55 -1.60 -9.25
C GLU A 56 1.65 -2.65 -9.47
N ALA A 57 2.59 -2.78 -8.52
CA ALA A 57 3.70 -3.75 -8.60
C ALA A 57 3.25 -5.21 -8.51
N VAL A 58 2.09 -5.49 -7.91
CA VAL A 58 1.50 -6.83 -7.84
C VAL A 58 0.41 -7.05 -8.89
N GLY A 59 0.26 -6.12 -9.85
CA GLY A 59 -0.67 -6.25 -10.98
C GLY A 59 -2.12 -5.85 -10.67
N VAL A 60 -2.39 -5.16 -9.56
CA VAL A 60 -3.74 -4.67 -9.27
C VAL A 60 -4.06 -3.49 -10.19
N ASN A 61 -5.19 -3.59 -10.89
CA ASN A 61 -5.74 -2.47 -11.64
C ASN A 61 -6.45 -1.51 -10.68
N VAL A 62 -5.70 -0.56 -10.14
CA VAL A 62 -6.18 0.42 -9.15
C VAL A 62 -7.40 1.20 -9.66
N GLN A 63 -7.42 1.59 -10.94
CA GLN A 63 -8.53 2.35 -11.51
C GLN A 63 -9.83 1.51 -11.58
N ALA A 64 -9.72 0.25 -12.03
CA ALA A 64 -10.87 -0.65 -12.06
C ALA A 64 -11.35 -0.99 -10.64
N THR A 65 -10.43 -1.23 -9.70
CA THR A 65 -10.75 -1.48 -8.29
C THR A 65 -11.46 -0.29 -7.66
N ALA A 66 -10.96 0.93 -7.85
CA ALA A 66 -11.59 2.15 -7.35
C ALA A 66 -12.99 2.35 -7.94
N LYS A 67 -13.14 2.15 -9.26
CA LYS A 67 -14.44 2.22 -9.95
C LYS A 67 -15.44 1.22 -9.37
N ASN A 68 -15.02 -0.03 -9.15
CA ASN A 68 -15.88 -1.07 -8.57
C ASN A 68 -16.27 -0.75 -7.11
N ALA A 69 -15.43 -0.02 -6.37
CA ALA A 69 -15.71 0.45 -5.02
C ALA A 69 -16.56 1.74 -4.98
N GLY A 70 -16.96 2.30 -6.13
CA GLY A 70 -17.70 3.57 -6.20
C GLY A 70 -16.85 4.81 -5.89
N ILE A 71 -15.52 4.67 -5.93
CA ILE A 71 -14.57 5.77 -5.67
C ILE A 71 -14.25 6.47 -6.99
N VAL A 72 -14.45 7.79 -7.03
CA VAL A 72 -14.08 8.61 -8.19
C VAL A 72 -12.57 8.87 -8.15
N PHE A 73 -11.83 8.10 -8.95
CA PHE A 73 -10.37 8.23 -9.04
C PHE A 73 -9.96 8.92 -10.34
N ILE A 74 -9.36 10.11 -10.21
CA ILE A 74 -8.83 10.88 -11.35
C ILE A 74 -7.31 10.83 -11.32
N LEU A 75 -6.73 10.09 -12.26
CA LEU A 75 -5.28 10.01 -12.41
C LEU A 75 -4.77 11.30 -13.05
N SER A 76 -4.45 12.28 -12.22
CA SER A 76 -3.94 13.58 -12.66
C SER A 76 -2.41 13.59 -12.66
N PHE A 77 -1.81 13.74 -13.84
CA PHE A 77 -0.35 13.90 -13.99
C PHE A 77 0.14 15.33 -13.67
N LYS A 78 -0.78 16.28 -13.43
CA LYS A 78 -0.49 17.69 -13.15
C LYS A 78 -0.59 18.08 -11.67
N LEU A 79 -1.27 17.27 -10.85
CA LEU A 79 -1.56 17.55 -9.44
C LEU A 79 -0.95 16.45 -8.56
N ASN A 80 -0.84 16.69 -7.26
CA ASN A 80 -0.50 15.65 -6.29
C ASN A 80 -1.54 14.53 -6.40
N PRO A 81 -1.18 13.33 -6.89
CA PRO A 81 -2.15 12.26 -7.09
C PRO A 81 -2.72 11.84 -5.74
N GLU A 82 -4.02 11.55 -5.71
CA GLU A 82 -4.63 10.93 -4.56
C GLU A 82 -4.03 9.54 -4.36
N PHE A 83 -3.56 9.27 -3.15
CA PHE A 83 -2.95 7.99 -2.80
C PHE A 83 -4.00 7.10 -2.15
N PHE A 84 -4.17 5.91 -2.71
CA PHE A 84 -5.00 4.87 -2.12
C PHE A 84 -4.10 3.79 -1.52
N THR A 85 -4.71 3.07 -0.59
CA THR A 85 -4.13 1.88 0.00
C THR A 85 -5.18 0.80 0.03
N LEU A 86 -4.82 -0.38 -0.46
CA LEU A 86 -5.67 -1.55 -0.45
C LEU A 86 -5.27 -2.49 0.66
N ILE A 87 -6.25 -3.18 1.23
CA ILE A 87 -6.02 -4.30 2.14
C ILE A 87 -6.76 -5.48 1.56
N LEU A 88 -5.99 -6.47 1.15
CA LEU A 88 -6.50 -7.76 0.76
C LEU A 88 -6.81 -8.54 2.03
N ILE A 89 -8.05 -8.99 2.16
CA ILE A 89 -8.51 -9.84 3.26
C ILE A 89 -8.89 -11.18 2.63
N SER A 90 -8.32 -12.27 3.15
CA SER A 90 -8.59 -13.65 2.76
C SER A 90 -8.70 -14.55 3.98
#